data_AF-A0A9W3D2X8-F1
#
_entry.id   AF-A0A9W3D2X8-F1
#
_cell.length_a   1.000
_cell.length_b   1.000
_cell.length_c   1.000
_cell.angle_alpha   90.00
_cell.angle_beta   90.00
_cell.angle_gamma   90.00
#
_symmetry.space_group_name_H-M   'P 1'
#
loop_
_entity.id
_entity.type
_entity.pdbx_description
1 polymer ?
#
loop_
_entity_poly.entity_id
_entity_poly.type
_entity_poly.pdbx_seq_one_letter_code
_entity_poly.pdbx_strand_id
1 'polypeptide(L)'
;MEFDDEAEHRRLFRVETNSPQMKAVFSLEQGGSLSAKTPKNTVIQSFKIVILSNKLNLLLPFGPIAILVHYLTDNKGWFFLLSLLGITPLAERLGYATEQLACYTGPTVGGLLNATFGNVTELIISIIALKNGMIRVVQLTLLGSILSNMLLVLGCSFFCGGFVFSRKQQVFDKGNAVLNSGMLLIAVMSLLFPTLLYYTHSEVRAGSSELALSRSTSCIMLVAYAAYLFFQLKSQPSFLTESPETSSFW
;
A
#
# COMPACT_ATOMS: atom_id res chain seq x y z
N MET A 1 35.42 -43.65 -48.84
CA MET A 1 36.04 -42.55 -48.07
C MET A 1 35.08 -42.11 -46.97
N GLU A 2 34.46 -43.09 -46.28
CA GLU A 2 33.26 -42.86 -45.44
C GLU A 2 33.36 -43.55 -44.07
N PHE A 3 34.44 -44.30 -43.83
CA PHE A 3 34.67 -45.02 -42.57
C PHE A 3 35.59 -44.25 -41.61
N ASP A 4 36.28 -43.19 -42.06
CA ASP A 4 37.20 -42.40 -41.23
C ASP A 4 36.48 -41.26 -40.49
N ASP A 5 35.42 -40.69 -41.10
CA ASP A 5 34.63 -39.59 -40.52
C ASP A 5 33.81 -40.04 -39.29
N GLU A 6 33.25 -41.24 -39.32
CA GLU A 6 32.43 -41.75 -38.22
C GLU A 6 33.26 -42.10 -36.96
N ALA A 7 34.54 -42.44 -37.17
CA ALA A 7 35.48 -42.73 -36.09
C ALA A 7 35.98 -41.45 -35.39
N GLU A 8 36.24 -40.39 -36.16
CA GLU A 8 36.59 -39.05 -35.65
C GLU A 8 35.41 -38.41 -34.91
N HIS A 9 34.19 -38.51 -35.47
CA HIS A 9 32.98 -37.96 -34.84
C HIS A 9 32.65 -38.66 -33.51
N ARG A 10 32.86 -39.99 -33.42
CA ARG A 10 32.74 -40.74 -32.16
C ARG A 10 33.82 -40.38 -31.13
N ARG A 11 35.01 -39.97 -31.57
CA ARG A 11 36.09 -39.52 -30.67
C ARG A 11 35.83 -38.12 -30.13
N LEU A 12 35.36 -37.19 -30.95
CA LEU A 12 34.98 -35.83 -30.52
C LEU A 12 33.83 -35.86 -29.50
N PHE A 13 32.78 -36.65 -29.77
CA PHE A 13 31.67 -36.85 -28.81
C PHE A 13 32.14 -37.47 -27.47
N ARG A 14 33.13 -38.36 -27.52
CA ARG A 14 33.67 -39.02 -26.32
C ARG A 14 34.60 -38.12 -25.50
N VAL A 15 35.22 -37.12 -26.11
CA VAL A 15 36.04 -36.11 -25.42
C VAL A 15 35.14 -35.06 -24.75
N GLU A 16 34.05 -34.66 -25.40
CA GLU A 16 33.11 -33.66 -24.87
C GLU A 16 32.32 -34.17 -23.65
N THR A 17 31.95 -35.45 -23.66
CA THR A 17 31.28 -36.14 -22.55
C THR A 17 32.17 -36.37 -21.32
N ASN A 18 33.50 -36.36 -21.47
CA ASN A 18 34.45 -36.55 -20.37
C ASN A 18 35.04 -35.24 -19.83
N SER A 19 34.60 -34.09 -20.33
CA SER A 19 35.02 -32.78 -19.85
C SER A 19 34.63 -32.57 -18.36
N PRO A 20 35.46 -31.88 -17.56
CA PRO A 20 35.16 -31.59 -16.15
C PRO A 20 33.84 -30.83 -15.96
N GLN A 21 33.45 -30.04 -16.95
CA GLN A 21 32.22 -29.26 -16.94
C GLN A 21 30.97 -30.14 -17.16
N MET A 22 31.02 -31.12 -18.07
CA MET A 22 29.91 -32.05 -18.28
C MET A 22 29.68 -32.97 -17.06
N LYS A 23 30.76 -33.38 -16.38
CA LYS A 23 30.66 -34.13 -15.11
C LYS A 23 30.06 -33.31 -13.97
N ALA A 24 30.31 -31.99 -13.94
CA ALA A 24 29.69 -31.09 -12.98
C ALA A 24 28.18 -30.92 -13.26
N VAL A 25 27.77 -30.82 -14.52
CA VAL A 25 26.36 -30.76 -14.93
C VAL A 25 25.63 -32.07 -14.60
N PHE A 26 26.25 -33.23 -14.85
CA PHE A 26 25.65 -34.53 -14.54
C PHE A 26 25.58 -34.80 -13.02
N SER A 27 26.53 -34.27 -12.25
CA SER A 27 26.51 -34.32 -10.77
C SER A 27 25.42 -33.41 -10.17
N LEU A 28 25.01 -32.36 -10.88
CA LEU A 28 23.90 -31.49 -10.48
C LEU A 28 22.53 -32.12 -10.78
N GLU A 29 22.41 -32.94 -11.83
CA GLU A 29 21.16 -33.67 -12.12
C GLU A 29 20.95 -34.91 -11.22
N GLN A 30 22.01 -35.60 -10.78
CA GLN A 30 21.89 -36.76 -9.87
C GLN A 30 21.67 -36.39 -8.40
N GLY A 31 21.70 -35.10 -8.04
CA GLY A 31 21.49 -34.61 -6.68
C GLY A 31 20.03 -34.49 -6.23
N GLY A 32 19.06 -34.95 -7.02
CA GLY A 32 17.64 -34.87 -6.70
C GLY A 32 17.05 -36.17 -6.17
N SER A 33 17.24 -36.52 -4.89
CA SER A 33 16.26 -37.35 -4.18
C SER A 33 16.42 -37.37 -2.64
N LEU A 34 15.35 -36.92 -1.96
CA LEU A 34 14.95 -37.25 -0.60
C LEU A 34 15.81 -36.77 0.60
N SER A 35 15.56 -35.53 1.01
CA SER A 35 15.27 -35.26 2.42
C SER A 35 14.08 -34.32 2.51
N ALA A 36 12.88 -34.89 2.45
CA ALA A 36 11.64 -34.23 2.82
C ALA A 36 11.67 -33.85 4.32
N LYS A 37 12.33 -32.73 4.65
CA LYS A 37 12.13 -32.05 5.93
C LYS A 37 10.89 -31.17 5.80
N THR A 38 9.83 -31.64 6.45
CA THR A 38 8.50 -31.06 6.61
C THR A 38 8.54 -29.54 6.85
N PRO A 39 7.80 -28.70 6.10
CA PRO A 39 7.84 -27.24 6.22
C PRO A 39 6.84 -26.77 7.30
N LYS A 40 7.01 -27.17 8.56
CA LYS A 40 6.18 -26.63 9.64
C LYS A 40 6.65 -25.26 10.13
N ASN A 41 7.87 -24.86 9.78
CA ASN A 41 8.44 -23.55 10.14
C ASN A 41 8.23 -22.46 9.09
N THR A 42 7.83 -22.78 7.85
CA THR A 42 7.72 -21.76 6.79
C THR A 42 6.58 -20.78 7.05
N VAL A 43 5.40 -21.25 7.48
CA VAL A 43 4.25 -20.36 7.73
C VAL A 43 4.50 -19.48 8.96
N ILE A 44 5.06 -20.04 10.03
CA ILE A 44 5.36 -19.30 11.27
C ILE A 44 6.51 -18.32 11.04
N GLN A 45 7.52 -18.69 10.25
CA GLN A 45 8.60 -17.77 9.88
C GLN A 45 8.11 -16.69 8.91
N SER A 46 7.27 -17.01 7.94
CA SER A 46 6.63 -16.00 7.07
C SER A 46 5.78 -15.05 7.89
N PHE A 47 5.00 -15.54 8.85
CA PHE A 47 4.21 -14.70 9.76
C PHE A 47 5.11 -13.84 10.65
N LYS A 48 6.21 -14.40 11.18
CA LYS A 48 7.20 -13.68 11.98
C LYS A 48 7.93 -12.61 11.17
N ILE A 49 8.27 -12.88 9.92
CA ILE A 49 8.91 -11.90 9.01
C ILE A 49 7.90 -10.81 8.65
N VAL A 50 6.69 -11.17 8.25
CA VAL A 50 5.63 -10.20 7.92
C VAL A 50 5.29 -9.34 9.13
N ILE A 51 5.28 -9.86 10.36
CA ILE A 51 5.02 -9.06 11.56
C ILE A 51 6.26 -8.27 12.00
N LEU A 52 7.46 -8.85 12.07
CA LEU A 52 8.65 -8.25 12.70
C LEU A 52 9.67 -7.60 11.75
N SER A 53 9.50 -7.65 10.43
CA SER A 53 10.53 -7.16 9.48
C SER A 53 10.62 -5.62 9.37
N ASN A 54 9.55 -4.88 9.67
CA ASN A 54 9.54 -3.42 9.51
C ASN A 54 10.05 -2.71 10.77
N LYS A 55 10.80 -1.60 10.60
CA LYS A 55 11.28 -0.72 11.68
C LYS A 55 10.13 -0.20 12.55
N LEU A 56 8.94 -0.03 11.97
CA LEU A 56 7.73 0.37 12.72
C LEU A 56 7.25 -0.69 13.70
N ASN A 57 7.61 -1.97 13.53
CA ASN A 57 7.23 -3.01 14.47
C ASN A 57 7.87 -2.84 15.87
N LEU A 58 8.87 -1.97 15.99
CA LEU A 58 9.37 -1.51 17.29
C LEU A 58 8.27 -0.88 18.15
N LEU A 59 7.21 -0.34 17.53
CA LEU A 59 6.08 0.27 18.24
C LEU A 59 5.02 -0.75 18.68
N LEU A 60 5.08 -2.00 18.22
CA LEU A 60 4.05 -3.00 18.51
C LEU A 60 3.88 -3.29 20.02
N PRO A 61 4.93 -3.29 20.86
CA PRO A 61 4.79 -3.43 22.31
C PRO A 61 3.95 -2.33 22.97
N PHE A 62 3.82 -1.14 22.36
CA PHE A 62 3.02 -0.06 22.95
C PHE A 62 1.53 -0.40 23.05
N GLY A 63 1.00 -1.29 22.21
CA GLY A 63 -0.39 -1.75 22.30
C GLY A 63 -0.69 -2.50 23.61
N PRO A 64 0.01 -3.62 23.90
CA PRO A 64 -0.11 -4.31 25.19
C PRO A 64 0.22 -3.40 26.39
N ILE A 65 1.22 -2.52 26.26
CA ILE A 65 1.56 -1.57 27.32
C ILE A 65 0.40 -0.58 27.57
N ALA A 66 -0.28 -0.11 26.53
CA ALA A 66 -1.46 0.75 26.68
C ALA A 66 -2.57 0.05 27.48
N ILE A 67 -2.82 -1.23 27.18
CA ILE A 67 -3.80 -2.05 27.92
C ILE A 67 -3.37 -2.18 29.39
N LEU A 68 -2.08 -2.45 29.66
CA LEU A 68 -1.57 -2.53 31.02
C LEU A 68 -1.72 -1.20 31.78
N VAL A 69 -1.39 -0.08 31.13
CA VAL A 69 -1.54 1.26 31.71
C VAL A 69 -3.00 1.58 32.00
N HIS A 70 -3.94 1.16 31.15
CA HIS A 70 -5.38 1.32 31.40
C HIS A 70 -5.83 0.64 32.70
N TYR A 71 -5.29 -0.54 33.01
CA TYR A 71 -5.64 -1.28 34.23
C TYR A 71 -4.90 -0.78 35.47
N LEU A 72 -3.66 -0.29 35.32
CA LEU A 72 -2.83 0.12 36.45
C LEU A 72 -2.95 1.61 36.82
N THR A 73 -3.29 2.47 35.86
CA THR A 73 -3.26 3.93 36.03
C THR A 73 -4.53 4.57 35.50
N ASP A 74 -5.13 5.49 36.24
CA ASP A 74 -6.27 6.30 35.77
C ASP A 74 -5.84 7.49 34.86
N ASN A 75 -4.60 7.45 34.33
CA ASN A 75 -4.08 8.51 33.49
C ASN A 75 -4.47 8.30 32.03
N LYS A 76 -5.59 8.93 31.66
CA LYS A 76 -6.18 8.89 30.31
C LYS A 76 -5.24 9.41 29.22
N GLY A 77 -4.32 10.33 29.55
CA GLY A 77 -3.38 10.91 28.58
C GLY A 77 -2.33 9.90 28.10
N TRP A 78 -1.70 9.18 29.04
CA TRP A 78 -0.73 8.13 28.70
C TRP A 78 -1.38 6.97 27.97
N PHE A 79 -2.57 6.54 28.42
CA PHE A 79 -3.35 5.52 27.72
C PHE A 79 -3.60 5.90 26.25
N PHE A 80 -4.02 7.14 26.00
CA PHE A 80 -4.28 7.64 24.64
C PHE A 80 -3.02 7.62 23.77
N LEU A 81 -1.90 8.17 24.26
CA LEU A 81 -0.65 8.24 23.51
C LEU A 81 -0.08 6.84 23.20
N LEU A 82 -0.08 5.95 24.18
CA LEU A 82 0.40 4.57 24.00
C LEU A 82 -0.49 3.79 23.03
N SER A 83 -1.80 4.01 23.08
CA SER A 83 -2.74 3.41 22.12
C SER A 83 -2.48 3.91 20.70
N LEU A 84 -2.23 5.21 20.52
CA LEU A 84 -1.90 5.79 19.20
C LEU A 84 -0.62 5.17 18.62
N LEU A 85 0.44 5.06 19.44
CA LEU A 85 1.69 4.42 19.05
C LEU A 85 1.48 2.93 18.74
N GLY A 86 0.66 2.23 19.53
CA GLY A 86 0.34 0.82 19.32
C GLY A 86 -0.45 0.56 18.03
N ILE A 87 -1.37 1.45 17.64
CA ILE A 87 -2.17 1.31 16.41
C ILE A 87 -1.32 1.55 15.16
N THR A 88 -0.31 2.41 15.23
CA THR A 88 0.56 2.78 14.08
C THR A 88 1.14 1.58 13.33
N PRO A 89 1.85 0.61 13.97
CA PRO A 89 2.36 -0.57 13.27
C PRO A 89 1.24 -1.51 12.81
N LEU A 90 0.12 -1.60 13.53
CA LEU A 90 -1.01 -2.43 13.10
C LEU A 90 -1.63 -1.90 11.81
N ALA A 91 -1.76 -0.57 11.68
CA ALA A 91 -2.25 0.09 10.49
C ALA A 91 -1.35 -0.18 9.27
N GLU A 92 -0.03 -0.09 9.45
CA GLU A 92 0.94 -0.41 8.38
C GLU A 92 0.83 -1.88 7.95
N ARG A 93 0.72 -2.80 8.91
CA ARG A 93 0.62 -4.23 8.61
C ARG A 93 -0.65 -4.59 7.87
N LEU A 94 -1.76 -3.94 8.21
CA LEU A 94 -3.03 -4.12 7.51
C LEU A 94 -2.94 -3.61 6.07
N GLY A 95 -2.30 -2.46 5.84
CA GLY A 95 -2.03 -1.93 4.51
C GLY A 95 -1.13 -2.86 3.69
N TYR A 96 -0.03 -3.34 4.26
CA TYR A 96 0.86 -4.31 3.62
C TYR A 96 0.13 -5.61 3.24
N ALA A 97 -0.65 -6.18 4.16
CA ALA A 97 -1.43 -7.39 3.88
C ALA A 97 -2.46 -7.17 2.76
N THR A 98 -3.08 -5.99 2.72
CA THR A 98 -4.02 -5.60 1.67
C THR A 98 -3.33 -5.52 0.31
N GLU A 99 -2.15 -4.90 0.25
CA GLU A 99 -1.37 -4.79 -0.99
C GLU A 99 -1.00 -6.19 -1.51
N GLN A 100 -0.51 -7.07 -0.63
CA GLN A 100 -0.20 -8.44 -1.01
C GLN A 100 -1.44 -9.17 -1.53
N LEU A 101 -2.58 -9.04 -0.86
CA LEU A 101 -3.83 -9.66 -1.31
C LEU A 101 -4.33 -9.08 -2.64
N ALA A 102 -4.14 -7.78 -2.87
CA ALA A 102 -4.51 -7.12 -4.11
C ALA A 102 -3.72 -7.68 -5.30
N CYS A 103 -2.42 -7.95 -5.12
CA CYS A 103 -1.59 -8.57 -6.17
C CYS A 103 -2.09 -9.97 -6.59
N TYR A 104 -2.70 -10.74 -5.69
CA TYR A 104 -3.17 -12.10 -5.97
C TYR A 104 -4.63 -12.20 -6.46
N THR A 105 -5.41 -11.12 -6.40
CA THR A 105 -6.86 -11.14 -6.70
C THR A 105 -7.23 -10.56 -8.07
N GLY A 106 -6.24 -10.08 -8.82
CA GLY A 106 -6.39 -9.52 -10.17
C GLY A 106 -6.71 -8.01 -10.16
N PRO A 107 -6.55 -7.29 -11.29
CA PRO A 107 -6.53 -5.82 -11.29
C PRO A 107 -7.80 -5.15 -10.76
N THR A 108 -8.98 -5.68 -11.10
CA THR A 108 -10.26 -5.10 -10.69
C THR A 108 -10.53 -5.30 -9.20
N VAL A 109 -10.39 -6.54 -8.70
CA VAL A 109 -10.65 -6.87 -7.29
C VAL A 109 -9.55 -6.30 -6.41
N GLY A 110 -8.29 -6.37 -6.84
CA GLY A 110 -7.15 -5.80 -6.14
C GLY A 110 -7.23 -4.28 -6.01
N GLY A 111 -7.64 -3.57 -7.06
CA GLY A 111 -7.85 -2.14 -6.98
C GLY A 111 -9.00 -1.75 -6.05
N LEU A 112 -10.08 -2.54 -5.99
CA LEU A 112 -11.17 -2.33 -5.01
C LEU A 112 -10.72 -2.63 -3.57
N LEU A 113 -9.92 -3.68 -3.37
CA LEU A 113 -9.32 -4.01 -2.08
C LEU A 113 -8.42 -2.88 -1.60
N ASN A 114 -7.55 -2.33 -2.44
CA ASN A 114 -6.69 -1.21 -2.06
C ASN A 114 -7.50 0.06 -1.75
N ALA A 115 -8.52 0.36 -2.56
CA ALA A 115 -9.42 1.50 -2.32
C ALA A 115 -10.12 1.44 -0.95
N THR A 116 -10.55 0.25 -0.53
CA THR A 116 -11.32 0.03 0.71
C THR A 116 -10.43 -0.25 1.91
N PHE A 117 -9.58 -1.28 1.83
CA PHE A 117 -8.70 -1.72 2.90
C PHE A 117 -7.45 -0.86 3.07
N GLY A 118 -7.04 -0.10 2.05
CA GLY A 118 -5.93 0.86 2.18
C GLY A 118 -6.23 2.01 3.15
N ASN A 119 -7.51 2.38 3.31
CA ASN A 119 -7.96 3.42 4.23
C ASN A 119 -8.82 2.89 5.40
N VAL A 120 -8.87 1.55 5.58
CA VAL A 120 -9.80 0.95 6.55
C VAL A 120 -9.49 1.33 7.99
N THR A 121 -8.23 1.56 8.35
CA THR A 121 -7.87 2.00 9.70
C THR A 121 -8.52 3.34 10.02
N GLU A 122 -8.46 4.29 9.08
CA GLU A 122 -9.10 5.61 9.22
C GLU A 122 -10.63 5.46 9.29
N LEU A 123 -11.21 4.60 8.45
CA LEU A 123 -12.65 4.33 8.45
C LEU A 123 -13.12 3.72 9.78
N ILE A 124 -12.41 2.73 10.33
CA ILE A 124 -12.75 2.07 11.59
C ILE A 124 -12.71 3.09 12.75
N ILE A 125 -11.62 3.87 12.85
CA ILE A 125 -11.47 4.89 13.89
C ILE A 125 -12.60 5.93 13.78
N SER A 126 -12.91 6.37 12.56
CA SER A 126 -13.97 7.33 12.29
C SER A 126 -15.34 6.81 12.67
N ILE A 127 -15.67 5.55 12.31
CA ILE A 127 -16.97 4.93 12.67
C ILE A 127 -17.08 4.78 14.19
N ILE A 128 -16.04 4.31 14.88
CA ILE A 128 -16.05 4.18 16.34
C ILE A 128 -16.21 5.55 17.00
N ALA A 129 -15.51 6.58 16.53
CA ALA A 129 -15.66 7.94 17.03
C ALA A 129 -17.06 8.50 16.79
N LEU A 130 -17.63 8.26 15.60
CA LEU A 130 -18.98 8.67 15.24
C LEU A 130 -20.04 8.00 16.13
N LYS A 131 -19.91 6.70 16.40
CA LYS A 131 -20.79 5.96 17.32
C LYS A 131 -20.77 6.51 18.75
N ASN A 132 -19.65 7.11 19.16
CA ASN A 132 -19.51 7.77 20.45
C ASN A 132 -19.91 9.26 20.42
N GLY A 133 -20.52 9.74 19.33
CA GLY A 133 -20.96 11.14 19.19
C GLY A 133 -19.82 12.14 18.98
N MET A 134 -18.60 11.68 18.70
CA MET A 134 -17.41 12.53 18.53
C MET A 134 -17.31 13.10 17.11
N ILE A 135 -18.36 13.78 16.63
CA ILE A 135 -18.46 14.30 15.26
C ILE A 135 -17.28 15.23 14.93
N ARG A 136 -16.93 16.13 15.86
CA ARG A 136 -15.82 17.07 15.69
C ARG A 136 -14.48 16.37 15.53
N VAL A 137 -14.26 15.26 16.25
CA VAL A 137 -13.03 14.46 16.13
C VAL A 137 -12.97 13.85 14.73
N VAL A 138 -14.06 13.25 14.25
CA VAL A 138 -14.13 12.67 12.89
C VAL A 138 -13.85 13.73 11.82
N GLN A 139 -14.48 14.90 11.89
CA GLN A 139 -14.25 15.99 10.95
C GLN A 139 -12.79 16.44 10.91
N LEU A 140 -12.17 16.62 12.08
CA LEU A 140 -10.76 17.02 12.18
C LEU A 140 -9.81 15.91 11.71
N THR A 141 -10.14 14.64 11.95
CA THR A 141 -9.35 13.50 11.48
C THR A 141 -9.38 13.40 9.96
N LEU A 142 -10.54 13.51 9.31
CA LEU A 142 -10.66 13.44 7.85
C LEU A 142 -9.92 14.61 7.17
N LEU A 143 -10.09 15.83 7.69
CA LEU A 143 -9.36 17.01 7.19
C LEU A 143 -7.85 16.87 7.42
N GLY A 144 -7.46 16.37 8.59
CA GLY A 144 -6.07 16.07 8.93
C GLY A 144 -5.43 15.04 8.01
N SER A 145 -6.17 13.98 7.61
CA SER A 145 -5.70 12.97 6.66
C SER A 145 -5.40 13.57 5.29
N ILE A 146 -6.31 14.41 4.77
CA ILE A 146 -6.11 15.13 3.51
C ILE A 146 -4.87 16.04 3.59
N LEU A 147 -4.75 16.87 4.63
CA LEU A 147 -3.61 17.78 4.80
C LEU A 147 -2.30 17.02 4.99
N SER A 148 -2.31 15.93 5.77
CA SER A 148 -1.14 15.10 6.00
C SER A 148 -0.63 14.51 4.69
N ASN A 149 -1.50 13.94 3.85
CA ASN A 149 -1.09 13.37 2.58
C ASN A 149 -0.60 14.42 1.58
N MET A 150 -1.26 15.59 1.53
CA MET A 150 -0.91 16.65 0.58
C MET A 150 0.32 17.47 0.95
N LEU A 151 0.49 17.81 2.23
CA LEU A 151 1.52 18.75 2.66
C LEU A 151 2.64 18.04 3.39
N LEU A 152 2.29 17.21 4.38
CA LEU A 152 3.30 16.57 5.22
C LEU A 152 4.03 15.46 4.47
N VAL A 153 3.31 14.45 3.96
CA VAL A 153 3.89 13.31 3.26
C VAL A 153 4.56 13.75 1.96
N LEU A 154 3.87 14.56 1.14
CA LEU A 154 4.43 15.09 -0.10
C LEU A 154 5.63 16.02 0.15
N GLY A 155 5.54 16.92 1.14
CA GLY A 155 6.63 17.83 1.50
C GLY A 155 7.86 17.08 2.02
N CYS A 156 7.66 16.09 2.90
CA CYS A 156 8.73 15.23 3.38
C CYS A 156 9.34 14.37 2.27
N SER A 157 8.55 13.90 1.31
CA SER A 157 9.08 13.10 0.19
C SER A 157 9.93 13.94 -0.77
N PHE A 158 9.52 15.17 -1.06
CA PHE A 158 10.34 16.13 -1.82
C PHE A 158 11.59 16.54 -1.05
N PHE A 159 11.47 16.81 0.25
CA PHE A 159 12.59 17.18 1.09
C PHE A 159 13.63 16.05 1.19
N CYS A 160 13.21 14.84 1.54
CA CYS A 160 14.10 13.69 1.66
C CYS A 160 14.66 13.27 0.30
N GLY A 161 13.84 13.26 -0.74
CA GLY A 161 14.27 12.91 -2.09
C GLY A 161 15.24 13.93 -2.68
N GLY A 162 15.01 15.23 -2.44
CA GLY A 162 15.95 16.30 -2.80
C GLY A 162 17.25 16.27 -1.99
N PHE A 163 17.19 15.85 -0.72
CA PHE A 163 18.38 15.68 0.12
C PHE A 163 19.24 14.47 -0.32
N VAL A 164 18.62 13.33 -0.65
CA VAL A 164 19.34 12.12 -1.08
C VAL A 164 19.84 12.26 -2.52
N PHE A 165 19.04 12.85 -3.42
CA PHE A 165 19.33 12.97 -4.84
C PHE A 165 19.54 14.43 -5.27
N SER A 166 20.31 15.22 -4.50
CA SER A 166 20.51 16.65 -4.75
C SER A 166 21.08 17.02 -6.13
N ARG A 167 21.58 16.03 -6.88
CA ARG A 167 22.18 16.20 -8.21
C ARG A 167 21.26 15.76 -9.36
N LYS A 168 20.07 15.23 -9.07
CA LYS A 168 19.08 14.78 -10.07
C LYS A 168 17.75 15.50 -9.85
N GLN A 169 17.11 15.92 -10.93
CA GLN A 169 15.75 16.45 -10.87
C GLN A 169 14.76 15.30 -10.68
N GLN A 170 13.79 15.48 -9.78
CA GLN A 170 12.68 14.54 -9.61
C GLN A 170 11.66 14.79 -10.73
N VAL A 171 11.49 13.81 -11.62
CA VAL A 171 10.56 13.89 -12.75
C VAL A 171 9.30 13.12 -12.42
N PHE A 172 8.15 13.74 -12.66
CA PHE A 172 6.83 13.14 -12.48
C PHE A 172 6.07 13.16 -13.80
N ASP A 173 5.20 12.17 -14.00
CA ASP A 173 4.29 12.15 -15.13
C ASP A 173 3.34 13.35 -15.03
N LYS A 174 3.44 14.26 -16.01
CA LYS A 174 2.67 15.52 -16.01
C LYS A 174 1.17 15.25 -16.13
N GLY A 175 0.75 14.24 -16.88
CA GLY A 175 -0.66 13.90 -17.08
C GLY A 175 -1.30 13.42 -15.78
N ASN A 176 -0.70 12.41 -15.15
CA ASN A 176 -1.19 11.83 -13.90
C ASN A 176 -1.13 12.84 -12.74
N ALA A 177 -0.08 13.66 -12.66
CA ALA A 177 0.02 14.70 -11.64
C ALA A 177 -1.11 15.73 -11.76
N VAL A 178 -1.39 16.22 -12.98
CA VAL A 178 -2.49 17.17 -13.23
C VAL A 178 -3.84 16.53 -12.91
N LEU A 179 -4.11 15.32 -13.39
CA LEU A 179 -5.36 14.62 -13.11
C LEU A 179 -5.59 14.40 -11.61
N ASN A 180 -4.60 13.88 -10.90
CA ASN A 180 -4.71 13.60 -9.46
C ASN A 180 -4.86 14.90 -8.64
N SER A 181 -4.09 15.94 -8.96
CA SER A 181 -4.22 17.25 -8.30
C SER A 181 -5.58 17.91 -8.57
N GLY A 182 -6.12 17.78 -9.79
CA GLY A 182 -7.42 18.34 -10.17
C GLY A 182 -8.58 17.64 -9.47
N MET A 183 -8.58 16.31 -9.44
CA MET A 183 -9.57 15.52 -8.68
C MET A 183 -9.56 15.87 -7.20
N LEU A 184 -8.37 16.04 -6.64
CA LEU A 184 -8.19 16.39 -5.24
C LEU A 184 -8.66 17.81 -4.93
N LEU A 185 -8.40 18.77 -5.83
CA LEU A 185 -8.93 20.13 -5.71
C LEU A 185 -10.45 20.15 -5.73
N ILE A 186 -11.08 19.46 -6.68
CA ILE A 186 -12.54 19.35 -6.77
C ILE A 186 -13.12 18.71 -5.50
N ALA A 187 -12.47 17.68 -4.96
CA ALA A 187 -12.88 17.03 -3.72
C ALA A 187 -12.83 18.00 -2.52
N VAL A 188 -11.73 18.73 -2.35
CA VAL A 188 -11.58 19.70 -1.25
C VAL A 188 -12.56 20.86 -1.40
N MET A 189 -12.74 21.41 -2.60
CA MET A 189 -13.72 22.48 -2.83
C MET A 189 -15.16 22.03 -2.54
N SER A 190 -15.49 20.77 -2.86
CA SER A 190 -16.81 20.20 -2.56
C SER A 190 -17.05 20.04 -1.05
N LEU A 191 -16.03 19.69 -0.27
CA LEU A 191 -16.09 19.63 1.19
C LEU A 191 -16.13 21.01 1.85
N LEU A 192 -15.48 22.01 1.24
CA LEU A 192 -15.50 23.39 1.74
C LEU A 192 -16.88 24.03 1.60
N PHE A 193 -17.66 23.67 0.59
CA PHE A 193 -18.94 24.33 0.32
C PHE A 193 -19.94 24.25 1.50
N PRO A 194 -20.26 23.07 2.08
CA PRO A 194 -21.09 23.00 3.29
C PRO A 194 -20.46 23.70 4.50
N THR A 195 -19.13 23.63 4.62
CA THR A 195 -18.37 24.21 5.75
C THR A 195 -18.44 25.74 5.74
N LEU A 196 -18.34 26.37 4.57
CA LEU A 196 -18.43 27.81 4.42
C LEU A 196 -19.83 28.33 4.76
N LEU A 197 -20.88 27.62 4.31
CA LEU A 197 -22.26 28.00 4.59
C LEU A 197 -22.58 27.98 6.08
N TYR A 198 -22.05 26.98 6.81
CA TYR A 198 -22.12 26.93 8.27
C TYR A 198 -21.45 28.15 8.92
N TYR A 199 -20.23 28.49 8.47
CA TYR A 199 -19.45 29.58 9.06
C TYR A 199 -20.01 30.98 8.75
N THR A 200 -20.54 31.20 7.55
CA THR A 200 -21.10 32.50 7.16
C THR A 200 -22.53 32.70 7.65
N HIS A 201 -23.12 31.71 8.35
CA HIS A 201 -24.51 31.71 8.80
C HIS A 201 -25.51 32.08 7.70
N SER A 202 -25.19 31.75 6.43
CA SER A 202 -26.00 32.11 5.26
C SER A 202 -27.18 31.16 5.03
N GLU A 203 -27.61 30.47 6.09
CA GLU A 203 -28.59 29.39 6.02
C GLU A 203 -30.02 29.96 6.06
N VAL A 204 -30.89 29.48 5.17
CA VAL A 204 -32.32 29.82 5.20
C VAL A 204 -33.00 29.23 6.45
N ARG A 205 -32.44 28.14 7.00
CA ARG A 205 -32.97 27.42 8.17
C ARG A 205 -31.85 26.75 8.95
N ALA A 206 -31.46 27.40 10.05
CA ALA A 206 -30.31 27.04 10.88
C ALA A 206 -30.21 25.52 11.15
N GLY A 207 -29.06 24.94 10.83
CA GLY A 207 -28.69 23.53 11.00
C GLY A 207 -29.31 22.55 9.99
N SER A 208 -30.54 22.81 9.51
CA SER A 208 -31.21 21.91 8.57
C SER A 208 -30.71 22.04 7.13
N SER A 209 -30.35 23.27 6.72
CA SER A 209 -29.86 23.54 5.37
C SER A 209 -28.44 23.03 5.17
N GLU A 210 -27.56 23.24 6.16
CA GLU A 210 -26.19 22.71 6.18
C GLU A 210 -26.19 21.19 6.07
N LEU A 211 -26.98 20.50 6.90
CA LEU A 211 -27.02 19.05 6.94
C LEU A 211 -27.54 18.46 5.62
N ALA A 212 -28.56 19.09 5.02
CA ALA A 212 -29.08 18.69 3.71
C ALA A 212 -28.03 18.84 2.60
N LEU A 213 -27.27 19.95 2.62
CA LEU A 213 -26.17 20.18 1.68
C LEU A 213 -25.01 19.21 1.89
N SER A 214 -24.62 18.95 3.15
CA SER A 214 -23.57 17.98 3.49
C SER A 214 -23.94 16.56 3.01
N ARG A 215 -25.19 16.14 3.20
CA ARG A 215 -25.69 14.84 2.69
C ARG A 215 -25.71 14.79 1.16
N SER A 216 -26.15 15.87 0.52
CA SER A 216 -26.21 15.96 -0.95
C SER A 216 -24.81 15.92 -1.57
N THR A 217 -23.88 16.71 -1.02
CA THR A 217 -22.46 16.73 -1.44
C THR A 217 -21.78 15.38 -1.19
N SER A 218 -22.03 14.72 -0.05
CA SER A 218 -21.51 13.37 0.20
C SER A 218 -22.01 12.34 -0.83
N CYS A 219 -23.28 12.42 -1.24
CA CYS A 219 -23.83 11.52 -2.27
C CYS A 219 -23.16 11.76 -3.63
N ILE A 220 -23.04 13.01 -4.05
CA ILE A 220 -22.37 13.40 -5.30
C ILE A 220 -20.91 12.94 -5.30
N MET A 221 -20.19 13.16 -4.20
CA MET A 221 -18.80 12.72 -4.04
C MET A 221 -18.66 11.20 -4.12
N LEU A 222 -19.60 10.44 -3.54
CA LEU A 222 -19.58 8.97 -3.61
C LEU A 222 -19.81 8.46 -5.03
N VAL A 223 -20.74 9.07 -5.78
CA VAL A 223 -20.96 8.75 -7.20
C VAL A 223 -19.73 9.10 -8.05
N ALA A 224 -19.15 10.29 -7.84
CA ALA A 224 -17.94 10.71 -8.54
C ALA A 224 -16.75 9.78 -8.24
N TYR A 225 -16.60 9.35 -6.98
CA TYR A 225 -15.57 8.39 -6.59
C TYR A 225 -15.79 7.01 -7.22
N ALA A 226 -17.03 6.51 -7.25
CA ALA A 226 -17.36 5.25 -7.90
C ALA A 226 -17.09 5.30 -9.42
N ALA A 227 -17.42 6.41 -10.07
CA ALA A 227 -17.12 6.63 -11.50
C ALA A 227 -15.61 6.70 -11.75
N TYR A 228 -14.86 7.38 -10.88
CA TYR A 228 -13.40 7.45 -10.94
C TYR A 228 -12.76 6.06 -10.77
N LEU A 229 -13.20 5.28 -9.77
CA LEU A 229 -12.74 3.91 -9.59
C LEU A 229 -13.05 3.05 -10.82
N PHE A 230 -14.28 3.14 -11.36
CA PHE A 230 -14.65 2.40 -12.56
C PHE A 230 -13.74 2.74 -13.75
N PHE A 231 -13.47 4.04 -13.97
CA PHE A 231 -12.57 4.50 -15.02
C PHE A 231 -11.13 4.01 -14.81
N GLN A 232 -10.62 4.07 -13.58
CA GLN A 232 -9.28 3.57 -13.25
C GLN A 232 -9.15 2.07 -13.48
N LEU A 233 -10.09 1.27 -12.96
CA LEU A 233 -10.03 -0.20 -13.08
C LEU A 233 -10.21 -0.68 -14.53
N LYS A 234 -10.96 0.06 -15.35
CA LYS A 234 -11.17 -0.28 -16.77
C LYS A 234 -10.05 0.20 -17.69
N SER A 235 -9.40 1.33 -17.38
CA SER A 235 -8.38 1.94 -18.24
C SER A 235 -6.96 1.41 -17.99
N GLN A 236 -6.71 0.73 -16.86
CA GLN A 236 -5.40 0.18 -16.47
C GLN A 236 -5.03 -1.26 -16.93
N PRO A 237 -5.69 -1.96 -17.89
CA PRO A 237 -5.15 -3.22 -18.41
C PRO A 237 -3.82 -3.09 -19.17
N SER A 238 -3.46 -1.91 -19.67
CA SER A 238 -2.28 -1.69 -20.52
C SER A 238 -1.00 -1.29 -19.77
N PHE A 239 -1.09 -0.86 -18.50
CA PHE A 239 0.07 -0.39 -17.72
C PHE A 239 0.76 -1.49 -16.90
N LEU A 240 0.10 -2.63 -16.69
CA LEU A 240 0.66 -3.80 -15.98
C LEU A 240 1.44 -4.75 -16.92
N THR A 241 1.50 -4.44 -18.22
CA THR A 241 2.18 -5.28 -19.23
C THR A 241 3.58 -4.77 -19.59
N GLU A 242 4.08 -3.68 -18.99
CA GLU A 242 5.50 -3.30 -19.13
C GLU A 242 6.36 -3.88 -18.00
N SER A 243 6.67 -5.17 -18.11
CA SER A 243 8.05 -5.67 -18.13
C SER A 243 8.02 -7.20 -18.32
N PRO A 244 8.65 -7.69 -19.39
CA PRO A 244 9.97 -8.26 -19.19
C PRO A 244 10.95 -7.89 -20.32
N GLU A 245 12.19 -7.54 -19.96
CA GLU A 245 13.35 -7.46 -20.85
C GLU A 245 13.27 -6.36 -21.94
N THR A 246 13.92 -5.22 -21.76
CA THR A 246 15.19 -4.93 -22.46
C THR A 246 15.84 -3.68 -21.85
N SER A 247 16.63 -3.85 -20.79
CA SER A 247 17.68 -2.90 -20.43
C SER A 247 19.03 -3.60 -20.57
N SER A 248 19.29 -4.09 -21.77
CA SER A 248 20.65 -4.34 -22.26
C SER A 248 20.83 -3.43 -23.47
N PHE A 249 21.80 -2.52 -23.34
CA PHE A 249 22.30 -1.58 -24.33
C PHE A 249 21.61 -0.20 -24.41
N TRP A 250 22.41 0.76 -23.93
CA TRP A 250 22.40 2.22 -24.05
C TRP A 250 21.67 3.00 -22.95
#